data_AF-A0A9Q8XTN5-F1
#
_entry.id   AF-A0A9Q8XTN5-F1
#
_cell.length_a   1.000
_cell.length_b   1.000
_cell.length_c   1.000
_cell.angle_alpha   90.00
_cell.angle_beta   90.00
_cell.angle_gamma   90.00
#
_symmetry.space_group_name_H-M   'P 1'
#
loop_
_entity.id
_entity.type
_entity.pdbx_description
1 polymer ?
#
loop_
_entity_poly.entity_id
_entity_poly.type
_entity_poly.pdbx_seq_one_letter_code
_entity_poly.pdbx_strand_id
1 'polypeptide(L)'
;MNIGELVKFHRTHGKLVTMSAYNAGQRFGVLDIDSGGQIREFREKTRGDGSLINIGFMVCQPEFIDYIEGDATVLEKEPLQTVAEQGQLMAYKHGGFWGCMDTVREKENLEAMWANGKAPWKVW
;
A
#
# COMPACT_ATOMS: atom_id res chain seq x y z
N MET A 1 2.19 10.67 -2.19
CA MET A 1 3.27 9.82 -2.71
C MET A 1 4.31 10.72 -3.37
N ASN A 2 5.61 10.50 -3.17
CA ASN A 2 6.63 11.17 -3.97
C ASN A 2 7.20 10.15 -4.98
N ILE A 3 6.84 10.30 -6.25
CA ILE A 3 7.25 9.37 -7.32
C ILE A 3 8.76 9.41 -7.57
N GLY A 4 9.38 10.59 -7.44
CA GLY A 4 10.83 10.73 -7.60
C GLY A 4 11.60 9.94 -6.54
N GLU A 5 11.16 9.98 -5.29
CA GLU A 5 11.78 9.18 -4.21
C GLU A 5 11.52 7.68 -4.37
N LEU A 6 10.34 7.28 -4.84
CA LEU A 6 10.04 5.88 -5.18
C LEU A 6 11.00 5.35 -6.26
N VAL A 7 11.23 6.12 -7.33
CA VAL A 7 12.16 5.76 -8.41
C VAL A 7 13.61 5.72 -7.91
N LYS A 8 14.04 6.68 -7.09
CA LYS A 8 15.38 6.67 -6.49
C LYS A 8 15.58 5.41 -5.65
N PHE A 9 14.62 5.10 -4.77
CA PHE A 9 14.66 3.88 -3.95
C PHE A 9 14.78 2.62 -4.81
N HIS A 10 13.97 2.50 -5.87
CA HIS A 10 14.04 1.38 -6.81
C HIS A 10 15.45 1.19 -7.39
N ARG A 11 16.07 2.30 -7.83
CA ARG A 11 17.42 2.30 -8.39
C ARG A 11 18.49 1.88 -7.37
N THR A 12 18.31 2.17 -6.08
CA THR A 12 19.32 1.81 -5.06
C THR A 12 19.48 0.32 -4.83
N HIS A 13 18.42 -0.48 -5.05
CA HIS A 13 18.46 -1.92 -4.80
C HIS A 13 18.50 -2.77 -6.08
N GLY A 14 18.12 -2.22 -7.24
CA GLY A 14 18.25 -2.89 -8.55
C GLY A 14 17.45 -4.19 -8.68
N LYS A 15 16.30 -4.29 -8.01
CA LYS A 15 15.40 -5.46 -8.06
C LYS A 15 14.36 -5.26 -9.14
N LEU A 16 13.72 -6.33 -9.62
CA LEU A 16 12.76 -6.25 -10.73
C LEU A 16 11.59 -5.30 -10.43
N VAL A 17 11.04 -5.32 -9.22
CA VAL A 17 9.85 -4.54 -8.88
C VAL A 17 9.99 -3.85 -7.53
N THR A 18 9.60 -2.58 -7.47
CA THR A 18 9.27 -1.90 -6.21
C THR A 18 7.79 -1.59 -6.18
N MET A 19 7.11 -1.98 -5.12
CA MET A 19 5.72 -1.68 -4.85
C MET A 19 5.60 -0.73 -3.66
N SER A 20 4.72 0.26 -3.76
CA SER A 20 4.44 1.16 -2.65
C SER A 20 3.49 0.53 -1.63
N ALA A 21 3.83 0.70 -0.35
CA ALA A 21 3.07 0.18 0.78
C ALA A 21 2.60 1.33 1.68
N TYR A 22 1.37 1.22 2.19
CA TYR A 22 0.76 2.22 3.08
C TYR A 22 0.18 1.54 4.31
N ASN A 23 0.24 2.20 5.47
CA ASN A 23 -0.43 1.73 6.66
C ASN A 23 -1.90 2.21 6.61
N ALA A 24 -2.83 1.29 6.35
CA ALA A 24 -4.26 1.63 6.30
C ALA A 24 -4.85 2.03 7.68
N GLY A 25 -4.06 1.87 8.75
CA GLY A 25 -4.50 2.05 10.13
C GLY A 25 -5.45 0.93 10.58
N GLN A 26 -5.57 0.77 11.90
CA GLN A 26 -6.62 -0.07 12.49
C GLN A 26 -7.92 0.73 12.59
N ARG A 27 -9.04 0.13 12.17
CA ARG A 27 -10.36 0.77 12.32
C ARG A 27 -10.92 0.60 13.73
N PHE A 28 -10.54 -0.48 14.42
CA PHE A 28 -11.05 -0.89 15.72
C PHE A 28 -9.91 -1.06 16.74
N GLY A 29 -10.22 -0.99 18.03
CA GLY A 29 -9.25 -1.25 19.11
C GLY A 29 -8.80 -2.71 19.10
N VAL A 30 -7.57 -2.95 19.59
CA VAL A 30 -7.00 -4.30 19.65
C VAL A 30 -7.24 -4.89 21.04
N LEU A 31 -7.77 -6.10 21.08
CA LEU A 31 -7.96 -6.89 22.31
C LEU A 31 -6.93 -8.03 22.33
N ASP A 32 -6.21 -8.17 23.43
CA ASP A 32 -5.50 -9.41 23.76
C ASP A 32 -6.39 -10.24 24.68
N ILE A 33 -6.84 -11.41 24.21
CA ILE A 33 -7.76 -12.30 24.94
C ILE A 33 -7.09 -13.66 25.06
N ASP A 34 -7.06 -14.21 26.27
CA ASP A 34 -6.49 -15.53 26.47
C ASP A 34 -7.47 -16.68 26.17
N SER A 35 -6.97 -17.91 26.29
CA SER A 35 -7.74 -19.12 26.00
C SER A 35 -8.95 -19.32 26.92
N GLY A 36 -9.01 -18.64 28.06
CA GLY A 36 -10.16 -18.63 28.97
C GLY A 36 -11.18 -17.53 28.68
N GLY A 37 -10.91 -16.66 27.70
CA GLY A 37 -11.76 -15.52 27.36
C GLY A 37 -11.51 -14.26 28.19
N GLN A 38 -10.44 -14.22 29.01
CA GLN A 38 -10.09 -13.03 29.77
C GLN A 38 -9.36 -12.01 28.88
N ILE A 39 -9.86 -10.77 28.85
CA ILE A 39 -9.16 -9.65 28.20
C ILE A 39 -7.94 -9.28 29.08
N ARG A 40 -6.73 -9.47 28.55
CA ARG A 40 -5.46 -9.12 29.20
C ARG A 40 -5.06 -7.68 28.92
N GLU A 41 -5.34 -7.20 27.71
CA GLU A 41 -5.05 -5.84 27.28
C GLU A 41 -6.16 -5.31 26.38
N PHE A 42 -6.57 -4.06 26.63
CA PHE A 42 -7.36 -3.25 25.71
C PHE A 42 -6.51 -2.05 25.30
N ARG A 43 -6.18 -1.94 24.00
CA ARG A 43 -5.38 -0.82 23.50
C ARG A 43 -6.14 -0.03 22.43
N GLU A 44 -6.23 1.28 22.64
CA GLU A 44 -6.70 2.23 21.64
C GLU A 44 -5.65 2.39 20.53
N LYS A 45 -6.09 2.51 19.28
CA LYS A 45 -5.23 2.39 18.10
C LYS A 45 -4.10 3.43 18.05
N THR A 46 -2.91 3.00 17.64
CA THR A 46 -1.84 3.90 17.17
C THR A 46 -1.67 3.79 15.66
N ARG A 47 -1.09 4.81 15.02
CA ARG A 47 -0.86 4.83 13.56
C ARG A 47 0.04 3.69 13.04
N GLY A 48 0.74 2.98 13.92
CA GLY A 48 1.62 1.86 13.56
C GLY A 48 0.93 0.49 13.51
N ASP A 49 -0.26 0.35 14.09
CA ASP A 49 -0.87 -0.97 14.36
C ASP A 49 -1.60 -1.58 13.14
N GLY A 50 -1.75 -0.83 12.05
CA GLY A 50 -2.37 -1.33 10.82
C GLY A 50 -1.40 -2.13 9.94
N SER A 51 -1.95 -3.10 9.21
CA SER A 51 -1.20 -3.83 8.18
C SER A 51 -0.74 -2.88 7.07
N LEU A 52 0.47 -3.13 6.56
CA LEU A 52 0.92 -2.51 5.33
C LEU A 52 0.17 -3.15 4.15
N ILE A 53 -0.50 -2.31 3.36
CA ILE A 53 -1.21 -2.71 2.15
C ILE A 53 -0.51 -2.17 0.91
N ASN A 54 -0.67 -2.86 -0.22
CA ASN A 54 -0.31 -2.35 -1.53
C ASN A 54 -1.18 -1.12 -1.88
N ILE A 55 -0.55 -0.05 -2.36
CA ILE A 55 -1.26 1.18 -2.79
C ILE A 55 -1.04 1.55 -4.27
N GLY A 56 -0.57 0.59 -5.07
CA GLY A 56 -0.68 0.60 -6.54
C GLY A 56 0.43 1.34 -7.29
N PHE A 57 1.18 2.25 -6.66
CA PHE A 57 2.34 2.86 -7.34
C PHE A 57 3.50 1.89 -7.35
N MET A 58 3.93 1.50 -8.55
CA MET A 58 5.03 0.56 -8.76
C MET A 58 6.11 1.14 -9.68
N VAL A 59 7.34 0.69 -9.50
CA VAL A 59 8.44 0.89 -10.47
C VAL A 59 8.92 -0.50 -10.83
N CYS A 60 8.87 -0.83 -12.11
CA CYS A 60 9.21 -2.15 -12.64
C CYS A 60 10.33 -2.02 -13.66
N GLN A 61 11.27 -2.95 -13.63
CA GLN A 61 12.18 -3.19 -14.74
C GLN A 61 11.42 -3.82 -15.91
N PRO A 62 11.81 -3.57 -17.17
CA PRO A 62 11.12 -4.11 -18.34
C PRO A 62 10.95 -5.64 -18.31
N GLU A 63 11.94 -6.36 -17.78
CA GLU A 63 11.97 -7.83 -17.64
C GLU A 63 10.82 -8.37 -16.79
N PHE A 64 10.15 -7.54 -15.98
CA PHE A 64 8.95 -7.96 -15.26
C PHE A 64 7.80 -8.32 -16.21
N ILE A 65 7.80 -7.82 -17.46
CA ILE A 65 6.79 -8.16 -18.46
C ILE A 65 6.81 -9.65 -18.81
N ASP A 66 7.96 -10.32 -18.66
CA ASP A 66 8.10 -11.75 -18.97
C ASP A 66 7.31 -12.66 -17.99
N TYR A 67 6.84 -12.09 -16.88
CA TYR A 67 5.96 -12.78 -15.92
C TYR A 67 4.46 -12.61 -16.24
N ILE A 68 4.12 -11.92 -17.34
CA ILE A 68 2.73 -11.70 -17.78
C ILE A 68 2.47 -12.54 -19.03
N GLU A 69 1.75 -13.64 -18.86
CA GLU A 69 1.47 -14.60 -19.94
C GLU A 69 0.45 -14.08 -20.97
N GLY A 70 -0.45 -13.18 -20.56
CA GLY A 70 -1.43 -12.55 -21.44
C GLY A 70 -2.57 -11.87 -20.69
N ASP A 71 -3.65 -11.56 -21.40
CA ASP A 71 -4.76 -10.75 -20.89
C ASP A 71 -5.50 -11.35 -19.69
N ALA A 72 -5.42 -12.66 -19.49
CA ALA A 72 -6.02 -13.35 -18.35
C ALA A 72 -5.17 -13.27 -17.08
N THR A 73 -3.92 -12.79 -17.17
CA THR A 73 -3.00 -12.72 -16.05
C THR A 73 -3.44 -11.62 -15.08
N VAL A 74 -3.67 -12.01 -13.81
CA VAL A 74 -3.92 -11.06 -12.72
C VAL A 74 -2.58 -10.68 -12.11
N LEU A 75 -2.19 -9.42 -12.25
CA LEU A 75 -0.87 -8.92 -11.82
C LEU A 75 -0.56 -9.22 -10.34
N GLU A 76 -1.56 -9.07 -9.47
CA GLU A 76 -1.47 -9.25 -8.02
C GLU A 76 -1.42 -10.72 -7.56
N LYS A 77 -1.54 -11.67 -8.49
CA LYS A 77 -1.40 -13.11 -8.20
C LYS A 77 0.01 -13.57 -8.61
N GLU A 78 0.06 -14.47 -9.58
CA GLU A 78 1.27 -15.17 -10.00
C GLU A 78 2.44 -14.22 -10.28
N PRO A 79 2.32 -13.13 -11.06
CA PRO A 79 3.49 -12.31 -11.39
C PRO A 79 4.17 -11.73 -10.14
N LEU A 80 3.39 -11.06 -9.28
CA LEU A 80 3.92 -10.44 -8.06
C LEU A 80 4.29 -11.46 -6.99
N GLN A 81 3.58 -12.60 -6.89
CA GLN A 81 3.94 -13.69 -5.99
C GLN A 81 5.29 -14.30 -6.38
N THR A 82 5.49 -14.59 -7.67
CA THR A 82 6.73 -15.18 -8.16
C THR A 82 7.93 -14.25 -7.95
N VAL A 83 7.84 -12.96 -8.29
CA VAL A 83 8.97 -12.04 -8.03
C VAL A 83 9.20 -11.79 -6.54
N ALA A 84 8.17 -11.92 -5.70
CA ALA A 84 8.35 -11.87 -4.24
C ALA A 84 9.11 -13.09 -3.74
N GLU A 85 8.72 -14.30 -4.15
CA GLU A 85 9.40 -15.56 -3.81
C GLU A 85 10.86 -15.58 -4.29
N GLN A 86 11.15 -14.97 -5.44
CA GLN A 86 12.51 -14.81 -5.97
C GLN A 86 13.34 -13.70 -5.29
N GLY A 87 12.77 -12.97 -4.33
CA GLY A 87 13.47 -11.86 -3.66
C GLY A 87 13.73 -10.67 -4.60
N GLN A 88 12.86 -10.49 -5.59
CA GLN A 88 12.88 -9.44 -6.62
C GLN A 88 11.80 -8.37 -6.44
N LEU A 89 10.97 -8.48 -5.40
CA LEU A 89 9.97 -7.49 -5.02
C LEU A 89 10.37 -6.73 -3.75
N MET A 90 10.39 -5.40 -3.83
CA MET A 90 10.72 -4.51 -2.70
C MET A 90 9.53 -3.63 -2.32
N ALA A 91 9.36 -3.35 -1.03
CA ALA A 91 8.30 -2.49 -0.52
C ALA A 91 8.82 -1.09 -0.18
N TYR A 92 8.29 -0.05 -0.84
CA TYR A 92 8.52 1.35 -0.48
C TYR A 92 7.42 1.86 0.44
N LYS A 93 7.74 2.09 1.72
CA LYS A 93 6.77 2.54 2.71
C LYS A 93 6.46 4.03 2.56
N HIS A 94 5.23 4.36 2.18
CA HIS A 94 4.74 5.74 2.07
C HIS A 94 4.08 6.17 3.39
N GLY A 95 4.61 7.22 4.00
CA GLY A 95 4.10 7.77 5.27
C GLY A 95 3.16 8.97 5.14
N GLY A 96 2.90 9.44 3.91
CA GLY A 96 2.02 10.58 3.66
C GLY A 96 0.59 10.17 3.33
N PHE A 97 -0.24 11.09 2.84
CA PHE A 97 -1.62 10.80 2.46
C PHE A 97 -1.73 9.74 1.34
N TRP A 98 -2.69 8.82 1.48
CA TRP A 98 -3.21 7.95 0.43
C TRP A 98 -4.72 7.73 0.66
N GLY A 99 -5.47 7.63 -0.43
CA GLY A 99 -6.88 7.25 -0.42
C GLY A 99 -7.30 6.68 -1.78
N CYS A 100 -8.03 5.57 -1.76
CA CYS A 100 -8.71 5.02 -2.94
C CYS A 100 -10.08 5.66 -3.12
N MET A 101 -10.75 5.31 -4.22
CA MET A 101 -12.10 5.76 -4.55
C MET A 101 -12.89 4.59 -5.12
N ASP A 102 -13.14 3.59 -4.29
CA ASP A 102 -13.85 2.37 -4.68
C ASP A 102 -15.35 2.48 -4.32
N THR A 103 -15.69 3.38 -3.39
CA THR A 103 -17.05 3.62 -2.90
C THR A 103 -17.48 5.08 -3.04
N VAL A 104 -18.79 5.32 -3.05
CA VAL A 104 -19.37 6.69 -3.07
C VAL A 104 -18.88 7.51 -1.87
N ARG A 105 -18.76 6.89 -0.69
CA ARG A 105 -18.26 7.55 0.51
C ARG A 105 -16.82 8.05 0.33
N GLU A 106 -15.96 7.27 -0.30
CA GLU A 106 -14.58 7.68 -0.57
C GLU A 106 -14.53 8.82 -1.58
N LYS A 107 -15.36 8.76 -2.63
CA LYS A 107 -15.54 9.87 -3.58
C LYS A 107 -15.92 11.16 -2.86
N GLU A 108 -16.95 11.13 -2.02
CA GLU A 108 -17.42 12.30 -1.27
C GLU A 108 -16.31 12.89 -0.37
N ASN A 109 -15.54 12.03 0.31
CA ASN A 109 -14.42 12.46 1.13
C ASN A 109 -13.33 13.16 0.28
N LEU A 110 -12.96 12.58 -0.86
CA LEU A 110 -11.96 13.16 -1.76
C LEU A 110 -12.45 14.48 -2.38
N GLU A 111 -13.71 14.55 -2.80
CA GLU A 111 -14.32 15.78 -3.30
C GLU A 111 -14.37 16.88 -2.24
N ALA A 112 -14.69 16.55 -0.99
CA ALA A 112 -14.67 17.52 0.11
C ALA A 112 -13.25 18.06 0.38
N MET A 113 -12.23 17.21 0.32
CA MET A 113 -10.83 17.66 0.44
C MET A 113 -10.45 18.60 -0.70
N TRP A 114 -10.88 18.27 -1.92
CA TRP A 114 -10.63 19.09 -3.11
C TRP A 114 -11.33 20.46 -3.02
N ALA A 115 -12.63 20.47 -2.75
CA ALA A 115 -13.44 21.69 -2.68
C ALA A 115 -12.94 22.66 -1.59
N ASN A 116 -12.41 22.14 -0.49
CA ASN A 116 -11.86 22.94 0.59
C ASN A 116 -10.40 23.36 0.39
N GLY A 117 -9.79 23.07 -0.76
CA GLY A 117 -8.38 23.39 -1.04
C GLY A 117 -7.39 22.62 -0.17
N LYS A 118 -7.80 21.48 0.39
CA LYS A 118 -7.03 20.65 1.33
C LYS A 118 -6.62 19.30 0.75
N ALA A 119 -6.75 19.10 -0.56
CA ALA A 119 -6.37 17.88 -1.26
C ALA A 119 -4.85 17.65 -1.22
N PRO A 120 -4.33 16.72 -0.40
CA PRO A 120 -2.88 16.57 -0.22
C PRO A 120 -2.18 15.99 -1.46
N TRP A 121 -2.94 15.41 -2.39
CA TRP A 121 -2.43 14.91 -3.67
C TRP A 121 -2.27 16.01 -4.73
N LYS A 122 -2.85 17.20 -4.51
CA LYS A 122 -2.71 18.34 -5.42
C LYS A 122 -1.39 19.07 -5.16
N VAL A 123 -0.37 18.74 -5.95
CA VAL A 123 1.01 19.26 -5.84
C VAL A 123 1.43 20.15 -7.02
N TRP A 124 0.46 20.66 -7.77
CA TRP A 124 0.62 21.55 -8.93
C TRP A 124 -0.16 22.86 -8.76
#